data_AF-A0A931Q542-F1
#
_entry.id   AF-A0A931Q542-F1
#
_cell.length_a   1.000
_cell.length_b   1.000
_cell.length_c   1.000
_cell.angle_alpha   90.00
_cell.angle_beta   90.00
_cell.angle_gamma   90.00
#
_symmetry.space_group_name_H-M   'P 1'
#
loop_
_entity.id
_entity.type
_entity.pdbx_description
1 polymer ?
#
loop_
_entity_poly.entity_id
_entity_poly.type
_entity_poly.pdbx_seq_one_letter_code
_entity_poly.pdbx_strand_id
1 'polypeptide(L)'
;MKVILKEDVEHLGKMGTQLEVKDGYARNFLIPRKKAVLATDKNTKALDHEKRVIDVKLKKIKKEAGDLSEKIQSLTLHLTVQVGEGDKLFGSVTSQDIVEALAKES
;
A
#
# COMPACT_ATOMS: atom_id res chain seq x y z
N MET A 1 -4.45 24.08 -24.32
CA MET A 1 -5.08 23.90 -22.98
C MET A 1 -4.33 22.87 -22.15
N LYS A 2 -3.89 23.25 -20.94
CA LYS A 2 -3.15 22.35 -20.03
C LYS A 2 -4.11 21.47 -19.22
N VAL A 3 -3.85 20.17 -19.21
CA VAL A 3 -4.63 19.16 -18.50
C VAL A 3 -3.74 18.20 -17.72
N ILE A 4 -4.30 17.60 -16.67
CA ILE A 4 -3.68 16.52 -15.90
C ILE A 4 -4.52 15.27 -16.12
N LEU A 5 -3.89 14.21 -16.60
CA LEU A 5 -4.56 12.94 -16.83
C LEU A 5 -4.96 12.28 -15.51
N LYS A 6 -6.18 11.75 -15.45
CA LYS A 6 -6.70 10.96 -14.33
C LYS A 6 -6.61 9.45 -14.57
N GLU A 7 -6.32 9.04 -15.79
CA GLU A 7 -6.15 7.65 -16.19
C GLU A 7 -5.09 7.56 -17.27
N ASP A 8 -4.64 6.34 -17.56
CA ASP A 8 -3.71 6.08 -18.65
C ASP A 8 -4.42 6.22 -20.01
N VAL A 9 -3.81 6.96 -20.92
CA VAL A 9 -4.34 7.18 -22.28
C VAL A 9 -3.23 6.86 -23.28
N GLU A 10 -3.49 5.91 -24.19
CA GLU A 10 -2.52 5.33 -25.14
C GLU A 10 -1.72 6.34 -25.97
N HIS A 11 -2.21 7.57 -26.14
CA HIS A 11 -1.55 8.60 -26.95
C HIS A 11 -1.10 9.83 -26.16
N LEU A 12 -1.36 9.89 -24.86
CA LEU A 12 -1.04 11.05 -24.02
C LEU A 12 -0.09 10.69 -22.87
N GLY A 13 -0.11 9.44 -22.41
CA GLY A 13 0.75 8.95 -21.34
C GLY A 13 -0.03 8.43 -20.15
N LYS A 14 0.65 8.36 -19.00
CA LYS A 14 0.12 7.76 -17.78
C LYS A 14 -0.70 8.75 -16.93
N MET A 15 -1.53 8.21 -16.05
CA MET A 15 -2.23 8.93 -14.99
C MET A 15 -1.28 9.84 -14.21
N GLY A 16 -1.72 11.07 -13.96
CA GLY A 16 -0.96 12.09 -13.24
C GLY A 16 0.00 12.90 -14.11
N THR A 17 0.13 12.58 -15.40
CA THR A 17 0.94 13.39 -16.33
C THR A 17 0.23 14.70 -16.63
N GLN A 18 0.97 15.81 -16.51
CA GLN A 18 0.53 17.13 -16.95
C GLN A 18 1.05 17.41 -18.36
N LEU A 19 0.14 17.73 -19.27
CA LEU A 19 0.47 17.99 -20.67
C LEU A 19 -0.48 19.01 -21.29
N GLU A 20 -0.07 19.56 -22.43
CA GLU A 20 -0.88 20.49 -23.20
C GLU A 20 -1.55 19.78 -24.37
N VAL A 21 -2.88 19.90 -24.45
CA VAL A 21 -3.68 19.39 -25.57
C VAL A 21 -4.44 20.51 -26.26
N LYS A 22 -4.95 20.19 -27.47
CA LYS A 22 -5.92 21.02 -28.17
C LYS A 22 -7.19 21.20 -27.33
N ASP A 23 -7.67 22.43 -27.28
CA ASP A 23 -8.83 22.84 -26.47
C ASP A 23 -10.09 22.00 -26.72
N GLY A 24 -10.42 21.73 -27.99
CA GLY A 24 -11.58 20.92 -28.34
C GLY A 24 -11.46 19.48 -27.85
N TYR A 25 -10.25 18.93 -27.84
CA TYR A 25 -10.02 17.56 -27.37
C TYR A 25 -10.15 17.46 -25.84
N ALA A 26 -9.65 18.45 -25.10
CA ALA A 26 -9.86 18.49 -23.65
C ALA A 26 -11.34 18.69 -23.29
N ARG A 27 -12.02 19.67 -23.89
CA ARG A 27 -13.40 20.04 -23.55
C ARG A 27 -14.45 19.03 -24.00
N ASN A 28 -14.27 18.39 -25.16
CA ASN A 28 -15.29 17.51 -25.73
C ASN A 28 -15.04 16.02 -25.40
N PHE A 29 -13.79 15.63 -25.12
CA PHE A 29 -13.45 14.22 -24.91
C PHE A 29 -12.90 13.95 -23.51
N LEU A 30 -11.80 14.59 -23.12
CA LEU A 30 -11.08 14.22 -21.89
C LEU A 30 -11.82 14.61 -20.61
N ILE A 31 -12.36 15.84 -20.54
CA ILE A 31 -13.06 16.34 -19.34
C ILE A 31 -14.43 15.67 -19.16
N PRO A 32 -15.30 15.59 -20.18
CA PRO A 32 -16.62 14.96 -20.01
C PRO A 32 -16.53 13.48 -19.67
N ARG A 33 -15.53 12.77 -20.21
CA ARG A 33 -15.26 11.36 -19.89
C ARG A 33 -14.44 11.17 -18.61
N LYS A 34 -14.16 12.23 -17.86
CA LYS A 34 -13.37 12.22 -16.60
C LYS A 34 -11.95 11.67 -16.74
N LYS A 35 -11.41 11.60 -17.97
CA LYS A 35 -10.07 11.11 -18.28
C LYS A 35 -8.97 12.12 -17.92
N ALA A 36 -9.32 13.40 -17.85
CA ALA A 36 -8.40 14.46 -17.46
C ALA A 36 -9.12 15.59 -16.72
N VAL A 37 -8.36 16.35 -15.94
CA VAL A 37 -8.80 17.60 -15.31
C VAL A 37 -7.97 18.77 -15.82
N LEU A 38 -8.51 19.99 -15.73
CA LEU A 38 -7.74 21.19 -16.03
C LEU A 38 -6.52 21.32 -15.09
N ALA A 39 -5.35 21.60 -15.66
CA ALA A 39 -4.14 21.86 -14.90
C ALA A 39 -4.14 23.29 -14.35
N THR A 40 -5.06 23.57 -13.42
CA THR A 40 -5.06 24.82 -12.65
C THR A 40 -4.18 24.67 -11.43
N ASP A 41 -3.64 25.78 -10.91
CA ASP A 41 -2.81 25.77 -9.70
C ASP A 41 -3.50 25.10 -8.51
N LYS A 42 -4.83 25.22 -8.41
CA LYS A 42 -5.65 24.53 -7.42
C LYS A 42 -5.58 23.01 -7.57
N ASN A 43 -5.76 22.51 -8.79
CA ASN A 43 -5.77 21.07 -9.06
C ASN A 43 -4.37 20.47 -8.92
N THR A 44 -3.33 21.18 -9.35
CA THR A 44 -1.94 20.74 -9.15
C THR A 44 -1.60 20.64 -7.66
N LYS A 45 -1.93 21.67 -6.88
CA LYS A 45 -1.73 21.65 -5.41
C LYS A 45 -2.54 20.56 -4.72
N ALA A 46 -3.77 20.30 -5.16
CA ALA A 46 -4.60 19.23 -4.62
C ALA A 46 -3.97 17.85 -4.86
N LEU A 47 -3.46 17.59 -6.07
CA LEU A 47 -2.77 16.33 -6.37
C LEU A 47 -1.46 16.19 -5.60
N ASP A 48 -0.68 17.26 -5.46
CA ASP A 48 0.55 17.21 -4.65
C ASP A 48 0.25 16.96 -3.18
N HIS A 49 -0.84 17.55 -2.65
CA HIS A 49 -1.28 17.29 -1.29
C HIS A 49 -1.72 15.83 -1.13
N GLU A 50 -2.53 15.32 -2.04
CA GLU A 50 -2.99 13.93 -2.02
C GLU A 50 -1.83 12.93 -2.09
N LYS A 51 -0.84 13.17 -2.97
CA LYS A 51 0.41 12.40 -3.03
C LYS A 51 1.15 12.42 -1.70
N ARG A 52 1.35 13.59 -1.09
CA ARG A 52 2.02 13.69 0.22
C ARG A 52 1.27 12.93 1.31
N VAL A 53 -0.06 13.00 1.32
CA VAL A 53 -0.88 12.27 2.31
C VAL A 53 -0.72 10.76 2.12
N ILE A 54 -0.74 10.28 0.88
CA ILE A 54 -0.51 8.86 0.56
C ILE A 54 0.90 8.45 0.99
N ASP A 55 1.93 9.24 0.65
CA ASP A 55 3.32 8.95 1.01
C ASP A 55 3.53 8.88 2.52
N VAL A 56 2.92 9.80 3.28
CA VAL A 56 2.98 9.79 4.75
C VAL A 56 2.31 8.54 5.31
N LYS A 57 1.13 8.16 4.78
CA LYS A 57 0.45 6.91 5.18
C LYS A 57 1.30 5.68 4.87
N LEU A 58 1.87 5.61 3.67
CA LEU A 58 2.74 4.49 3.26
C LEU A 58 4.00 4.40 4.11
N LYS A 59 4.64 5.54 4.44
CA LYS A 59 5.78 5.57 5.36
C LYS A 59 5.40 5.09 6.76
N LYS A 60 4.23 5.50 7.27
CA LYS A 60 3.73 5.05 8.57
C LYS A 60 3.51 3.54 8.59
N ILE A 61 2.83 2.98 7.57
CA ILE A 61 2.60 1.54 7.45
C ILE A 61 3.93 0.79 7.36
N LYS A 62 4.88 1.27 6.55
CA LYS A 62 6.21 0.65 6.44
C LYS A 62 6.96 0.67 7.77
N LYS A 63 6.87 1.78 8.52
CA LYS A 63 7.50 1.90 9.83
C LYS A 63 6.86 0.92 10.82
N GLU A 64 5.54 0.90 10.91
CA GLU A 64 4.81 -0.02 11.80
C GLU A 64 5.11 -1.49 11.46
N ALA A 65 5.20 -1.83 10.18
CA ALA A 65 5.60 -3.17 9.74
C ALA A 65 7.06 -3.49 10.09
N GLY A 66 7.98 -2.52 9.98
CA GLY A 66 9.37 -2.67 10.40
C GLY A 66 9.49 -2.90 11.91
N ASP A 67 8.86 -2.03 12.70
CA ASP A 67 8.84 -2.12 14.17
C ASP A 67 8.24 -3.47 14.63
N LEU A 68 7.21 -3.97 13.94
CA LEU A 68 6.64 -5.30 14.21
C LEU A 68 7.60 -6.43 13.84
N SER A 69 8.27 -6.32 12.69
CA SER A 69 9.25 -7.33 12.25
C SER A 69 10.41 -7.46 13.23
N GLU A 70 10.92 -6.35 13.76
CA GLU A 70 11.99 -6.36 14.76
C GLU A 70 11.54 -7.03 16.06
N LYS A 71 10.31 -6.73 16.53
CA LYS A 71 9.73 -7.39 17.71
C LYS A 71 9.63 -8.90 17.51
N ILE A 72 9.11 -9.34 16.37
CA ILE A 72 8.98 -10.77 16.06
C ILE A 72 10.35 -11.44 15.96
N GLN A 73 11.35 -10.80 15.34
CA GLN A 73 12.70 -11.35 15.25
C GLN A 73 13.39 -11.51 16.61
N SER A 74 13.13 -10.60 17.54
CA SER A 74 13.66 -10.69 18.91
C SER A 74 12.94 -11.71 19.78
N LEU A 75 11.75 -12.16 19.37
CA LEU A 75 10.92 -13.07 20.15
C LEU A 75 11.40 -14.51 19.97
N THR A 76 11.79 -15.16 21.08
CA THR A 76 12.05 -16.60 21.12
C THR A 76 10.94 -17.24 21.94
N LEU A 77 10.11 -18.08 21.30
CA LEU A 77 9.03 -18.80 21.98
C LEU A 77 9.50 -20.22 22.31
N HIS A 78 9.32 -20.62 23.56
CA HIS A 78 9.59 -21.97 24.01
C HIS A 78 8.28 -22.76 24.11
N LEU A 79 8.03 -23.64 23.15
CA LEU A 79 6.87 -24.55 23.17
C LEU A 79 7.29 -25.92 23.71
N THR A 80 6.82 -26.27 24.90
CA THR A 80 6.92 -27.65 25.42
C THR A 80 5.80 -28.50 24.85
N VAL A 81 6.18 -29.56 24.12
CA VAL A 81 5.26 -30.51 23.48
C VAL A 81 5.57 -31.94 23.91
N GLN A 82 4.57 -32.81 23.92
CA GLN A 82 4.76 -34.23 24.22
C GLN A 82 5.37 -34.95 23.01
N VAL A 83 6.41 -35.74 23.29
CA VAL A 83 7.09 -36.59 22.30
C VAL A 83 6.77 -38.07 22.60
N GLY A 84 6.57 -38.85 21.54
CA GLY A 84 6.39 -40.30 21.59
C GLY A 84 7.72 -41.06 21.46
N GLU A 85 7.65 -42.39 21.30
CA GLU A 85 8.85 -43.23 21.15
C GLU A 85 9.73 -42.79 19.95
N GLY A 86 11.03 -42.59 20.21
CA GLY A 86 12.01 -42.17 19.22
C GLY A 86 12.05 -40.67 18.93
N ASP A 87 11.75 -39.81 19.92
CA ASP A 87 11.77 -38.35 19.83
C ASP A 87 10.84 -37.76 18.75
N LYS A 88 9.83 -38.53 18.34
CA LYS A 88 8.81 -38.05 17.38
C LYS A 88 7.71 -37.30 18.11
N LEU A 89 7.48 -36.06 17.68
CA LEU A 89 6.42 -35.20 18.17
C LEU A 89 5.05 -35.87 17.96
N PHE A 90 4.22 -35.92 19.01
CA PHE A 90 2.88 -36.50 18.92
C PHE A 90 1.94 -35.44 18.31
N GLY A 91 1.83 -35.43 16.98
CA GLY A 91 1.06 -34.42 16.23
C GLY A 91 1.96 -33.36 15.57
N SER A 92 1.41 -32.16 15.33
CA SER A 92 2.13 -31.02 14.73
C SER A 92 1.85 -29.73 15.50
N VAL A 93 2.87 -28.89 15.67
CA VAL A 93 2.70 -27.52 16.16
C VAL A 93 2.01 -26.70 15.07
N THR A 94 0.85 -26.16 15.39
CA THR A 94 0.03 -25.35 14.47
C THR A 94 0.22 -23.86 14.73
N SER A 95 -0.25 -23.03 13.80
CA SER A 95 -0.27 -21.57 14.00
C SER A 95 -1.09 -21.16 15.23
N GLN A 96 -2.10 -21.95 15.60
CA GLN A 96 -2.90 -21.70 16.81
C GLN A 96 -2.05 -21.88 18.08
N ASP A 97 -1.24 -22.93 18.15
CA ASP A 97 -0.36 -23.20 19.30
C ASP A 97 0.67 -22.08 19.48
N ILE A 98 1.19 -21.53 18.37
CA ILE A 98 2.10 -20.39 18.39
C ILE A 98 1.41 -19.13 18.93
N VAL A 99 0.17 -18.86 18.51
CA VAL A 99 -0.61 -17.72 19.01
C VAL A 99 -0.89 -17.87 20.52
N GLU A 100 -1.23 -19.07 20.98
CA GLU A 100 -1.44 -19.35 22.40
C GLU A 100 -0.16 -19.20 23.22
N ALA A 101 0.98 -19.69 22.71
CA ALA A 101 2.27 -19.49 23.37
C ALA A 101 2.64 -18.01 23.44
N LEU A 102 2.44 -17.27 22.35
CA LEU A 102 2.70 -15.83 22.30
C LEU A 102 1.81 -15.06 23.28
N ALA A 103 0.55 -15.44 23.43
CA ALA A 103 -0.37 -14.85 24.40
C ALA A 103 -0.03 -15.18 25.87
N LYS A 104 0.64 -16.31 26.15
CA LYS A 104 1.11 -16.69 27.50
C LYS A 104 2.41 -15.99 27.88
N GLU A 105 3.25 -15.65 26.91
CA GLU A 105 4.51 -14.91 27.09
C GLU A 105 4.30 -13.38 27.15
N SER A 106 3.13 -12.89 26.70
CA SER A 106 2.74 -11.47 26.64
C SER A 106 2.29 -10.87 27.97
#